data_AF-A0A7K3XEV0-F1
#
_entry.id   AF-A0A7K3XEV0-F1
#
_cell.length_a   1.000
_cell.length_b   1.000
_cell.length_c   1.000
_cell.angle_alpha   90.00
_cell.angle_beta   90.00
_cell.angle_gamma   90.00
#
_symmetry.space_group_name_H-M   'P 1'
#
loop_
_entity.id
_entity.type
_entity.pdbx_description
1 polymer ?
#
loop_
_entity_poly.entity_id
_entity_poly.type
_entity_poly.pdbx_seq_one_letter_code
_entity_poly.pdbx_strand_id
1 'polypeptide(L)'
;MIKSLTLFFLLICSGILAFCGNVVYPWRATTAIVKGGESFEVWFNADAGQTVRSVQLNGPFNSVATPIEIKTGSWVYDVTSQNRYNTKITVKVPKSTPADRYDVVLNTSTGMVESQAGVKVIKKYKSSYYILHFSDIHAFQNGYETTLNRLSAIIDIANIIHPEIVFNTGDNLYRPTEERMNQLFAGNSEKGQKGLNQIKAAVYSVAGNHDIDFDNMPEEGFYKEKSDWWNKWWGLQTYNFSYGNGRFMVINNGWNGFNPAQQINEIQSWLKEAGTGNFRLGAAHIRNKEMSTFDSIANLELVLIGHNHYIANQNPSLLKNKPIQYIANSVRDNMEFNLFKVNQKTGNYTPVSGTTAQVVYVENPEDSKTPALYRPKLSLTFVETNNGSSAINTATIINKFDFSIEGAKVRFIMPPGRKYKVSNGNVEQAFDGNSVYVVDVLIDLKPNSTTQIIIS
;
A
#
# COMPACT_ATOMS: atom_id res chain seq x y z
N MET A 1 17.18 -25.77 -69.48
CA MET A 1 17.88 -25.47 -68.21
C MET A 1 17.48 -24.07 -67.75
N ILE A 2 16.33 -23.92 -67.08
CA ILE A 2 15.97 -22.72 -66.30
C ILE A 2 15.23 -23.24 -65.07
N LYS A 3 15.81 -22.96 -63.90
CA LYS A 3 15.32 -23.35 -62.58
C LYS A 3 14.22 -22.39 -62.10
N SER A 4 13.32 -22.94 -61.29
CA SER A 4 12.29 -22.35 -60.44
C SER A 4 12.51 -20.92 -59.94
N LEU A 5 11.40 -20.19 -59.81
CA LEU A 5 11.18 -19.35 -58.64
C LEU A 5 9.68 -19.31 -58.28
N THR A 6 9.25 -20.20 -57.38
CA THR A 6 7.94 -20.16 -56.73
C THR A 6 8.05 -19.19 -55.56
N LEU A 7 7.42 -18.02 -55.66
CA LEU A 7 7.38 -17.01 -54.62
C LEU A 7 6.27 -17.35 -53.62
N PHE A 8 6.65 -17.87 -52.46
CA PHE A 8 5.74 -18.13 -51.34
C PHE A 8 5.64 -16.85 -50.49
N PHE A 9 4.51 -16.16 -50.56
CA PHE A 9 4.22 -15.01 -49.69
C PHE A 9 3.87 -15.55 -48.29
N LEU A 10 4.87 -15.63 -47.42
CA LEU A 10 4.67 -15.88 -46.00
C LEU A 10 4.17 -14.57 -45.36
N LEU A 11 2.85 -14.45 -45.15
CA LEU A 11 2.28 -13.41 -44.29
C LEU A 11 2.72 -13.72 -42.85
N ILE A 12 3.84 -13.13 -42.43
CA ILE A 12 4.19 -13.03 -41.02
C ILE A 12 3.20 -12.03 -40.43
N CYS A 13 2.08 -12.53 -39.91
CA CYS A 13 1.29 -11.82 -38.92
C CYS A 13 2.14 -11.71 -37.64
N SER A 14 3.08 -10.77 -37.65
CA SER A 14 3.65 -10.23 -36.43
C SER A 14 2.46 -9.62 -35.69
N GLY A 15 1.91 -10.36 -34.73
CA GLY A 15 1.00 -9.78 -33.75
C GLY A 15 1.76 -8.63 -33.10
N ILE A 16 1.42 -7.42 -33.50
CA ILE A 16 1.82 -6.24 -32.75
C ILE A 16 1.18 -6.48 -31.39
N LEU A 17 1.98 -6.86 -30.41
CA LEU A 17 1.62 -6.71 -29.01
C LEU A 17 1.34 -5.22 -28.86
N ALA A 18 0.07 -4.85 -29.01
CA ALA A 18 -0.37 -3.52 -28.69
C ALA A 18 -0.08 -3.41 -27.20
N PHE A 19 0.92 -2.60 -26.86
CA PHE A 19 1.03 -2.07 -25.50
C PHE A 19 -0.35 -1.54 -25.17
N CYS A 20 -0.91 -2.02 -24.06
CA CYS A 20 -2.14 -1.49 -23.54
C CYS A 20 -1.79 -0.31 -22.64
N GLY A 21 -2.65 0.71 -22.66
CA GLY A 21 -2.50 1.88 -21.81
C GLY A 21 -2.37 1.49 -20.34
N ASN A 22 -1.79 2.38 -19.55
CA ASN A 22 -1.46 2.11 -18.16
C ASN A 22 -2.26 2.99 -17.20
N VAL A 23 -2.67 2.41 -16.06
CA VAL A 23 -3.20 3.18 -14.94
C VAL A 23 -2.04 3.83 -14.19
N VAL A 24 -2.13 5.14 -13.98
CA VAL A 24 -1.13 5.96 -13.26
C VAL A 24 -1.55 6.21 -11.81
N TYR A 25 -2.86 6.40 -11.59
CA TYR A 25 -3.45 6.61 -10.27
C TYR A 25 -4.87 6.01 -10.23
N PRO A 26 -5.28 5.39 -9.10
CA PRO A 26 -4.39 4.87 -8.06
C PRO A 26 -3.52 3.73 -8.63
N TRP A 27 -2.34 3.51 -8.04
CA TRP A 27 -1.41 2.45 -8.46
C TRP A 27 -0.54 2.00 -7.27
N ARG A 28 0.54 1.27 -7.53
CA ARG A 28 1.41 0.63 -6.53
C ARG A 28 1.90 1.55 -5.39
N ALA A 29 2.25 2.80 -5.66
CA ALA A 29 2.69 3.75 -4.63
C ALA A 29 1.54 4.48 -3.93
N THR A 30 0.32 4.47 -4.49
CA THR A 30 -0.78 5.32 -4.02
C THR A 30 -2.12 4.61 -4.05
N THR A 31 -2.81 4.66 -2.92
CA THR A 31 -4.18 4.13 -2.81
C THR A 31 -5.19 5.27 -2.90
N ALA A 32 -6.30 5.07 -3.60
CA ALA A 32 -7.47 5.94 -3.44
C ALA A 32 -8.32 5.43 -2.27
N ILE A 33 -8.61 6.28 -1.28
CA ILE A 33 -9.55 5.98 -0.19
C ILE A 33 -10.88 6.67 -0.49
N VAL A 34 -11.98 5.91 -0.50
CA VAL A 34 -13.30 6.44 -0.89
C VAL A 34 -14.41 5.84 -0.03
N LYS A 35 -15.39 6.65 0.37
CA LYS A 35 -16.59 6.11 1.03
C LYS A 35 -17.55 5.52 -0.01
N GLY A 36 -18.25 4.44 0.34
CA GLY A 36 -19.34 3.93 -0.50
C GLY A 36 -20.38 5.03 -0.77
N GLY A 37 -20.71 5.24 -2.05
CA GLY A 37 -21.60 6.30 -2.54
C GLY A 37 -20.88 7.53 -3.10
N GLU A 38 -19.58 7.68 -2.83
CA GLU A 38 -18.75 8.78 -3.34
C GLU A 38 -17.98 8.37 -4.60
N SER A 39 -17.18 9.30 -5.13
CA SER A 39 -16.38 9.08 -6.33
C SER A 39 -14.89 9.27 -6.05
N PHE A 40 -14.05 8.61 -6.83
CA PHE A 40 -12.62 8.83 -6.89
C PHE A 40 -12.17 8.95 -8.36
N GLU A 41 -10.95 9.44 -8.58
CA GLU A 41 -10.38 9.53 -9.93
C GLU A 41 -9.51 8.33 -10.25
N VAL A 42 -9.56 7.89 -11.51
CA VAL A 42 -8.54 7.06 -12.14
C VAL A 42 -7.86 7.88 -13.23
N TRP A 43 -6.54 7.94 -13.20
CA TRP A 43 -5.73 8.57 -14.23
C TRP A 43 -5.19 7.47 -15.13
N PHE A 44 -5.68 7.45 -16.36
CA PHE A 44 -5.35 6.43 -17.35
C PHE A 44 -4.62 7.08 -18.52
N ASN A 45 -3.45 6.54 -18.87
CA ASN A 45 -2.73 6.91 -20.06
C ASN A 45 -3.08 5.92 -21.17
N ALA A 46 -4.14 6.24 -21.92
CA ALA A 46 -4.65 5.41 -23.00
C ALA A 46 -3.73 5.47 -24.22
N ASP A 47 -3.57 4.35 -24.93
CA ASP A 47 -2.90 4.38 -26.24
C ASP A 47 -3.74 5.12 -27.29
N ALA A 48 -3.12 5.44 -28.42
CA ALA A 48 -3.81 6.05 -29.54
C ALA A 48 -5.02 5.21 -29.98
N GLY A 49 -6.22 5.80 -29.89
CA GLY A 49 -7.49 5.15 -30.25
C GLY A 49 -8.04 4.16 -29.21
N GLN A 50 -7.35 3.96 -28.09
CA GLN A 50 -7.86 3.12 -27.00
C GLN A 50 -8.97 3.88 -26.24
N THR A 51 -10.07 3.20 -25.97
CA THR A 51 -11.23 3.75 -25.23
C THR A 51 -11.55 2.88 -24.03
N VAL A 52 -12.10 3.49 -22.96
CA VAL A 52 -12.56 2.78 -21.77
C VAL A 52 -14.05 2.51 -21.88
N ARG A 53 -14.46 1.24 -21.75
CA ARG A 53 -15.87 0.80 -21.85
C ARG A 53 -16.54 0.74 -20.48
N SER A 54 -15.83 0.26 -19.47
CA SER A 54 -16.34 0.16 -18.10
C SER A 54 -15.21 0.11 -17.08
N VAL A 55 -15.52 0.45 -15.83
CA VAL A 55 -14.67 0.19 -14.67
C VAL A 55 -15.39 -0.71 -13.68
N GLN A 56 -14.65 -1.65 -13.12
CA GLN A 56 -15.11 -2.58 -12.10
C GLN A 56 -14.12 -2.59 -10.93
N LEU A 57 -14.64 -2.66 -9.71
CA LEU A 57 -13.84 -2.94 -8.53
C LEU A 57 -13.88 -4.43 -8.24
N ASN A 58 -12.72 -5.07 -8.22
CA ASN A 58 -12.60 -6.49 -7.87
C ASN A 58 -12.02 -6.62 -6.47
N GLY A 59 -12.84 -7.14 -5.56
CA GLY A 59 -12.43 -7.47 -4.21
C GLY A 59 -12.11 -8.97 -4.12
N PRO A 60 -11.57 -9.43 -2.97
CA PRO A 60 -11.22 -10.83 -2.80
C PRO A 60 -12.42 -11.80 -2.87
N PHE A 61 -13.63 -11.30 -2.61
CA PHE A 61 -14.84 -12.12 -2.47
C PHE A 61 -16.02 -11.61 -3.31
N ASN A 62 -15.89 -10.46 -3.96
CA ASN A 62 -16.98 -9.80 -4.65
C ASN A 62 -16.47 -8.91 -5.78
N SER A 63 -17.35 -8.64 -6.73
CA SER A 63 -17.10 -7.75 -7.86
C SER A 63 -18.16 -6.66 -7.89
N VAL A 64 -17.75 -5.42 -8.15
CA VAL A 64 -18.65 -4.26 -8.12
C VAL A 64 -18.51 -3.45 -9.40
N ALA A 65 -19.57 -3.45 -10.21
CA ALA A 65 -19.68 -2.55 -11.34
C ALA A 65 -19.82 -1.10 -10.87
N THR A 66 -19.14 -0.17 -11.55
CA THR A 66 -19.13 1.25 -11.19
C THR A 66 -19.56 2.13 -12.35
N PRO A 67 -20.48 3.08 -12.14
CA PRO A 67 -20.71 4.15 -13.10
C PRO A 67 -19.45 5.00 -13.27
N ILE A 68 -19.17 5.41 -14.51
CA ILE A 68 -18.00 6.21 -14.85
C ILE A 68 -18.36 7.45 -15.67
N GLU A 69 -17.59 8.51 -15.47
CA GLU A 69 -17.52 9.67 -16.35
C GLU A 69 -16.09 9.77 -16.88
N ILE A 70 -15.93 10.01 -18.18
CA ILE A 70 -14.61 10.05 -18.83
C ILE A 70 -14.38 11.43 -19.42
N LYS A 71 -13.21 12.01 -19.12
CA LYS A 71 -12.69 13.22 -19.74
C LYS A 71 -11.36 12.93 -20.41
N THR A 72 -11.27 13.20 -21.70
CA THR A 72 -10.01 13.15 -22.46
C THR A 72 -9.29 14.49 -22.38
N GLY A 73 -7.96 14.47 -22.33
CA GLY A 73 -7.14 15.67 -22.22
C GLY A 73 -5.66 15.34 -22.19
N SER A 74 -4.86 16.19 -21.55
CA SER A 74 -3.43 15.94 -21.37
C SER A 74 -2.93 16.65 -20.12
N TRP A 75 -2.67 15.88 -19.07
CA TRP A 75 -2.33 16.40 -17.76
C TRP A 75 -0.99 15.86 -17.31
N VAL A 76 -0.10 16.73 -16.85
CA VAL A 76 1.16 16.34 -16.21
C VAL A 76 0.82 15.75 -14.84
N TYR A 77 1.35 14.58 -14.52
CA TYR A 77 1.18 13.97 -13.19
C TYR A 77 2.48 13.87 -12.39
N ASP A 78 3.61 14.11 -13.04
CA ASP A 78 4.92 14.12 -12.39
C ASP A 78 5.76 15.26 -12.98
N VAL A 79 6.12 16.20 -12.10
CA VAL A 79 6.90 17.38 -12.45
C VAL A 79 8.34 17.09 -12.84
N THR A 80 8.91 15.97 -12.44
CA THR A 80 10.31 15.64 -12.75
C THR A 80 10.42 15.00 -14.12
N SER A 81 9.62 13.96 -14.40
CA SER A 81 9.59 13.32 -15.72
C SER A 81 8.85 14.12 -16.79
N GLN A 82 7.96 15.03 -16.36
CA GLN A 82 6.94 15.66 -17.21
C GLN A 82 5.97 14.65 -17.84
N ASN A 83 5.87 13.44 -17.27
CA ASN A 83 4.96 12.42 -17.77
C ASN A 83 3.51 12.86 -17.64
N ARG A 84 2.71 12.44 -18.63
CA ARG A 84 1.33 12.85 -18.80
C ARG A 84 0.41 11.65 -18.89
N TYR A 85 -0.84 11.85 -18.51
CA TYR A 85 -1.94 10.95 -18.84
C TYR A 85 -2.98 11.70 -19.68
N ASN A 86 -3.80 10.96 -20.42
CA ASN A 86 -4.72 11.55 -21.40
C ASN A 86 -6.20 11.21 -21.15
N THR A 87 -6.49 10.34 -20.19
CA THR A 87 -7.85 9.92 -19.86
C THR A 87 -8.06 10.01 -18.35
N LYS A 88 -8.87 10.98 -17.92
CA LYS A 88 -9.33 11.11 -16.53
C LYS A 88 -10.69 10.43 -16.41
N ILE A 89 -10.81 9.48 -15.49
CA ILE A 89 -12.05 8.73 -15.26
C ILE A 89 -12.54 9.02 -13.84
N THR A 90 -13.72 9.60 -13.69
CA THR A 90 -14.38 9.71 -12.39
C THR A 90 -15.22 8.46 -12.17
N VAL A 91 -14.89 7.70 -11.13
CA VAL A 91 -15.52 6.41 -10.83
C VAL A 91 -16.41 6.57 -9.60
N LYS A 92 -17.71 6.30 -9.74
CA LYS A 92 -18.67 6.37 -8.62
C LYS A 92 -18.82 5.00 -7.96
N VAL A 93 -18.49 4.91 -6.68
CA VAL A 93 -18.63 3.68 -5.90
C VAL A 93 -20.07 3.54 -5.40
N PRO A 94 -20.77 2.43 -5.64
CA PRO A 94 -22.09 2.21 -5.06
C PRO A 94 -22.10 2.29 -3.53
N LYS A 95 -23.18 2.80 -2.95
CA LYS A 95 -23.31 2.93 -1.47
C LYS A 95 -23.26 1.58 -0.74
N SER A 96 -23.76 0.52 -1.39
CA SER A 96 -23.79 -0.83 -0.85
C SER A 96 -22.43 -1.54 -0.87
N THR A 97 -21.43 -1.02 -1.60
CA THR A 97 -20.11 -1.66 -1.74
C THR A 97 -19.50 -1.98 -0.38
N PRO A 98 -19.16 -3.27 -0.09
CA PRO A 98 -18.48 -3.65 1.14
C PRO A 98 -17.17 -2.90 1.35
N ALA A 99 -16.80 -2.63 2.60
CA ALA A 99 -15.53 -1.96 2.87
C ALA A 99 -14.38 -2.97 2.70
N ASP A 100 -13.53 -2.76 1.69
CA ASP A 100 -12.42 -3.65 1.42
C ASP A 100 -11.34 -2.95 0.59
N ARG A 101 -10.22 -3.65 0.37
CA ARG A 101 -9.23 -3.29 -0.63
C ARG A 101 -9.62 -3.96 -1.94
N TYR A 102 -9.71 -3.16 -3.00
CA TYR A 102 -10.15 -3.57 -4.33
C TYR A 102 -9.08 -3.26 -5.37
N ASP A 103 -8.96 -4.17 -6.34
CA ASP A 103 -8.33 -3.90 -7.62
C ASP A 103 -9.26 -3.02 -8.46
N VAL A 104 -8.70 -2.15 -9.29
CA VAL A 104 -9.44 -1.36 -10.29
C VAL A 104 -9.22 -1.98 -11.65
N VAL A 105 -10.27 -2.52 -12.25
CA VAL A 105 -10.23 -3.17 -13.57
C VAL A 105 -10.91 -2.29 -14.60
N LEU A 106 -10.14 -1.84 -15.59
CA LEU A 106 -10.61 -1.09 -16.75
C LEU A 106 -10.81 -2.08 -17.91
N ASN A 107 -12.05 -2.20 -18.38
CA ASN A 107 -12.32 -2.88 -19.64
C ASN A 107 -12.17 -1.87 -20.77
N THR A 108 -11.13 -2.00 -21.59
CA THR A 108 -10.84 -1.09 -22.70
C THR A 108 -11.22 -1.70 -24.05
N SER A 109 -11.10 -0.93 -25.13
CA SER A 109 -11.26 -1.44 -26.50
C SER A 109 -10.18 -2.44 -26.92
N THR A 110 -9.02 -2.46 -26.25
CA THR A 110 -7.86 -3.30 -26.60
C THR A 110 -7.57 -4.41 -25.58
N GLY A 111 -8.29 -4.46 -24.46
CA GLY A 111 -8.10 -5.46 -23.42
C GLY A 111 -8.41 -4.95 -22.02
N MET A 112 -8.16 -5.77 -21.01
CA MET A 112 -8.27 -5.37 -19.61
C MET A 112 -6.97 -4.74 -19.13
N VAL A 113 -7.08 -3.67 -18.35
CA VAL A 113 -5.97 -3.07 -17.61
C VAL A 113 -6.34 -3.04 -16.14
N GLU A 114 -5.44 -3.48 -15.27
CA GLU A 114 -5.73 -3.66 -13.85
C GLU A 114 -4.75 -2.90 -12.97
N SER A 115 -5.29 -2.14 -12.02
CA SER A 115 -4.56 -1.62 -10.86
C SER A 115 -4.86 -2.43 -9.62
N GLN A 116 -3.96 -3.36 -9.32
CA GLN A 116 -4.05 -4.19 -8.13
C GLN A 116 -4.00 -3.37 -6.85
N ALA A 117 -4.89 -3.70 -5.92
CA ALA A 117 -5.12 -3.02 -4.67
C ALA A 117 -5.27 -1.49 -4.83
N GLY A 118 -5.70 -0.95 -5.97
CA GLY A 118 -5.70 0.50 -6.19
C GLY A 118 -6.62 1.28 -5.23
N VAL A 119 -7.70 0.67 -4.74
CA VAL A 119 -8.75 1.39 -4.00
C VAL A 119 -9.01 0.75 -2.64
N LYS A 120 -9.17 1.59 -1.62
CA LYS A 120 -9.71 1.21 -0.31
C LYS A 120 -11.09 1.83 -0.16
N VAL A 121 -12.13 1.00 -0.23
CA VAL A 121 -13.50 1.43 0.08
C VAL A 121 -13.71 1.37 1.58
N ILE A 122 -14.24 2.45 2.16
CA ILE A 122 -14.55 2.57 3.58
C ILE A 122 -16.04 2.90 3.78
N LYS A 123 -16.58 2.63 4.97
CA LYS A 123 -17.95 3.06 5.31
C LYS A 123 -17.99 4.49 5.84
N LYS A 124 -16.98 4.86 6.63
CA LYS A 124 -16.83 6.17 7.27
C LYS A 124 -15.37 6.41 7.59
N TYR A 125 -14.97 7.68 7.70
CA TYR A 125 -13.68 8.02 8.30
C TYR A 125 -13.70 7.65 9.78
N LYS A 126 -12.67 6.94 10.25
CA LYS A 126 -12.50 6.58 11.66
C LYS A 126 -11.99 7.79 12.44
N SER A 127 -12.60 8.04 13.59
CA SER A 127 -12.14 9.08 14.52
C SER A 127 -10.87 8.69 15.28
N SER A 128 -10.58 7.39 15.37
CA SER A 128 -9.35 6.83 15.91
C SER A 128 -8.91 5.65 15.06
N TYR A 129 -7.65 5.61 14.65
CA TYR A 129 -7.12 4.55 13.80
C TYR A 129 -5.61 4.38 13.96
N TYR A 130 -5.09 3.23 13.54
CA TYR A 130 -3.65 3.01 13.46
C TYR A 130 -3.06 3.45 12.13
N ILE A 131 -1.85 3.99 12.18
CA ILE A 131 -0.90 4.10 11.08
C ILE A 131 0.26 3.16 11.36
N LEU A 132 0.55 2.27 10.43
CA LEU A 132 1.73 1.40 10.47
C LEU A 132 2.77 1.91 9.47
N HIS A 133 4.04 1.91 9.85
CA HIS A 133 5.13 2.43 9.05
C HIS A 133 6.30 1.44 9.04
N PHE A 134 6.73 1.01 7.86
CA PHE A 134 7.95 0.20 7.70
C PHE A 134 8.77 0.72 6.51
N SER A 135 9.99 0.24 6.38
CA SER A 135 10.92 0.69 5.34
C SER A 135 12.01 -0.33 5.07
N ASP A 136 12.75 -0.15 3.99
CA ASP A 136 14.03 -0.83 3.73
C ASP A 136 13.85 -2.36 3.76
N ILE A 137 12.88 -2.82 2.97
CA ILE A 137 12.59 -4.25 2.79
C ILE A 137 13.80 -4.94 2.18
N HIS A 138 14.44 -4.29 1.19
CA HIS A 138 15.55 -4.85 0.42
C HIS A 138 15.24 -6.29 -0.02
N ALA A 139 14.05 -6.49 -0.63
CA ALA A 139 13.46 -7.79 -0.92
C ALA A 139 14.39 -8.73 -1.71
N PHE A 140 15.26 -8.15 -2.53
CA PHE A 140 16.24 -8.86 -3.34
C PHE A 140 17.54 -8.07 -3.34
N GLN A 141 18.54 -8.54 -2.60
CA GLN A 141 19.87 -7.92 -2.56
C GLN A 141 20.95 -9.00 -2.70
N ASN A 142 21.99 -8.70 -3.49
CA ASN A 142 23.04 -9.65 -3.80
C ASN A 142 23.71 -10.19 -2.54
N GLY A 143 23.87 -11.52 -2.47
CA GLY A 143 24.48 -12.21 -1.33
C GLY A 143 23.53 -12.48 -0.15
N TYR A 144 22.25 -12.08 -0.25
CA TYR A 144 21.23 -12.33 0.77
C TYR A 144 20.09 -13.19 0.22
N GLU A 145 19.52 -14.02 1.08
CA GLU A 145 18.20 -14.61 0.81
C GLU A 145 17.14 -13.51 0.70
N THR A 146 16.11 -13.76 -0.11
CA THR A 146 15.00 -12.82 -0.25
C THR A 146 14.31 -12.58 1.09
N THR A 147 13.96 -11.33 1.40
CA THR A 147 13.26 -10.95 2.63
C THR A 147 11.74 -10.96 2.49
N LEU A 148 11.19 -11.56 1.42
CA LEU A 148 9.74 -11.68 1.22
C LEU A 148 9.02 -12.42 2.36
N ASN A 149 9.69 -13.36 3.04
CA ASN A 149 9.15 -13.96 4.27
C ASN A 149 8.97 -12.92 5.40
N ARG A 150 9.90 -11.97 5.54
CA ARG A 150 9.83 -10.88 6.53
C ARG A 150 8.72 -9.90 6.21
N LEU A 151 8.59 -9.51 4.94
CA LEU A 151 7.46 -8.73 4.47
C LEU A 151 6.13 -9.46 4.72
N SER A 152 6.06 -10.76 4.40
CA SER A 152 4.86 -11.56 4.59
C SER A 152 4.36 -11.55 6.04
N ALA A 153 5.29 -11.60 7.01
CA ALA A 153 4.93 -11.51 8.43
C ALA A 153 4.36 -10.13 8.80
N ILE A 154 4.95 -9.03 8.29
CA ILE A 154 4.40 -7.69 8.48
C ILE A 154 3.00 -7.60 7.88
N ILE A 155 2.77 -8.18 6.71
CA ILE A 155 1.45 -8.20 6.06
C ILE A 155 0.43 -8.92 6.94
N ASP A 156 0.78 -10.07 7.50
CA ASP A 156 -0.10 -10.82 8.40
C ASP A 156 -0.43 -10.04 9.66
N ILE A 157 0.59 -9.45 10.29
CA ILE A 157 0.44 -8.63 11.48
C ILE A 157 -0.41 -7.39 11.19
N ALA A 158 -0.13 -6.68 10.09
CA ALA A 158 -0.90 -5.51 9.67
C ALA A 158 -2.37 -5.88 9.41
N ASN A 159 -2.63 -7.03 8.77
CA ASN A 159 -3.99 -7.46 8.49
C ASN A 159 -4.80 -7.80 9.76
N ILE A 160 -4.13 -8.22 10.84
CA ILE A 160 -4.74 -8.43 12.17
C ILE A 160 -4.90 -7.10 12.93
N ILE A 161 -3.85 -6.26 13.00
CA ILE A 161 -3.89 -4.93 13.63
C ILE A 161 -4.98 -4.05 12.99
N HIS A 162 -5.24 -4.25 11.71
CA HIS A 162 -6.20 -3.50 10.92
C HIS A 162 -5.92 -1.98 10.93
N PRO A 163 -4.69 -1.53 10.61
CA PRO A 163 -4.42 -0.12 10.45
C PRO A 163 -5.24 0.42 9.29
N GLU A 164 -5.57 1.70 9.37
CA GLU A 164 -6.29 2.36 8.28
C GLU A 164 -5.34 2.68 7.13
N ILE A 165 -4.11 3.08 7.49
CA ILE A 165 -3.08 3.54 6.59
C ILE A 165 -1.75 2.85 6.92
N VAL A 166 -1.05 2.44 5.88
CA VAL A 166 0.30 1.87 5.91
C VAL A 166 1.21 2.75 5.07
N PHE A 167 2.32 3.19 5.65
CA PHE A 167 3.40 3.84 4.92
C PHE A 167 4.59 2.89 4.77
N ASN A 168 5.10 2.82 3.55
CA ASN A 168 6.33 2.13 3.20
C ASN A 168 7.33 3.17 2.68
N THR A 169 8.35 3.53 3.47
CA THR A 169 9.20 4.68 3.14
C THR A 169 10.36 4.38 2.20
N GLY A 170 10.28 3.32 1.39
CA GLY A 170 11.20 3.09 0.28
C GLY A 170 12.26 2.03 0.57
N ASP A 171 13.19 1.88 -0.38
CA ASP A 171 14.26 0.88 -0.36
C ASP A 171 13.72 -0.55 -0.31
N ASN A 172 12.76 -0.80 -1.20
CA ASN A 172 12.06 -2.06 -1.28
C ASN A 172 12.86 -3.11 -2.01
N LEU A 173 13.72 -2.69 -2.93
CA LEU A 173 14.39 -3.58 -3.85
C LEU A 173 15.77 -3.06 -4.25
N TYR A 174 16.70 -3.98 -4.50
CA TYR A 174 18.01 -3.65 -5.04
C TYR A 174 18.11 -4.22 -6.45
N ARG A 175 18.54 -3.40 -7.43
CA ARG A 175 18.67 -3.78 -8.86
C ARG A 175 17.38 -4.43 -9.40
N PRO A 176 16.34 -3.62 -9.62
CA PRO A 176 15.02 -4.13 -9.97
C PRO A 176 14.95 -4.72 -11.37
N THR A 177 14.38 -5.92 -11.44
CA THR A 177 13.91 -6.55 -12.69
C THR A 177 12.38 -6.63 -12.65
N GLU A 178 11.74 -6.80 -13.80
CA GLU A 178 10.28 -6.98 -13.87
C GLU A 178 9.80 -8.14 -12.99
N GLU A 179 10.49 -9.28 -13.02
CA GLU A 179 10.18 -10.44 -12.18
C GLU A 179 10.22 -10.09 -10.69
N ARG A 180 11.29 -9.44 -10.24
CA ARG A 180 11.47 -9.04 -8.84
C ARG A 180 10.42 -8.03 -8.40
N MET A 181 10.08 -7.08 -9.27
CA MET A 181 8.99 -6.13 -9.02
C MET A 181 7.66 -6.86 -8.89
N ASN A 182 7.35 -7.77 -9.80
CA ASN A 182 6.10 -8.54 -9.74
C ASN A 182 6.03 -9.39 -8.46
N GLN A 183 7.13 -10.04 -8.06
CA GLN A 183 7.19 -10.79 -6.80
C GLN A 183 7.06 -9.91 -5.55
N LEU A 184 7.61 -8.69 -5.54
CA LEU A 184 7.45 -7.75 -4.42
C LEU A 184 5.98 -7.40 -4.17
N PHE A 185 5.20 -7.20 -5.24
CA PHE A 185 3.80 -6.81 -5.14
C PHE A 185 2.85 -8.00 -4.97
N ALA A 186 3.03 -9.07 -5.75
CA ALA A 186 2.16 -10.24 -5.74
C ALA A 186 2.54 -11.29 -4.68
N GLY A 187 3.79 -11.28 -4.21
CA GLY A 187 4.37 -12.31 -3.36
C GLY A 187 4.94 -13.49 -4.17
N ASN A 188 5.20 -14.59 -3.47
CA ASN A 188 5.61 -15.86 -4.05
C ASN A 188 4.67 -16.96 -3.52
N SER A 189 3.70 -17.37 -4.34
CA SER A 189 2.67 -18.34 -3.97
C SER A 189 3.23 -19.74 -3.71
N GLU A 190 4.25 -20.17 -4.44
CA GLU A 190 4.89 -21.48 -4.25
C GLU A 190 5.54 -21.60 -2.87
N LYS A 191 6.04 -20.49 -2.34
CA LYS A 191 6.63 -20.39 -1.00
C LYS A 191 5.65 -19.90 0.07
N GLY A 192 4.39 -19.64 -0.29
CA GLY A 192 3.40 -19.06 0.62
C GLY A 192 3.74 -17.66 1.13
N GLN A 193 4.59 -16.91 0.42
CA GLN A 193 5.04 -15.57 0.81
C GLN A 193 4.14 -14.51 0.21
N LYS A 194 3.79 -13.49 1.01
CA LYS A 194 2.91 -12.40 0.59
C LYS A 194 3.70 -11.18 0.09
N GLY A 195 3.11 -10.46 -0.87
CA GLY A 195 3.58 -9.18 -1.39
C GLY A 195 2.68 -8.01 -1.01
N LEU A 196 3.12 -6.79 -1.34
CA LEU A 196 2.48 -5.54 -0.90
C LEU A 196 0.99 -5.43 -1.23
N ASN A 197 0.52 -6.04 -2.33
CA ASN A 197 -0.89 -6.00 -2.74
C ASN A 197 -1.81 -6.80 -1.80
N GLN A 198 -1.26 -7.61 -0.90
CA GLN A 198 -2.02 -8.41 0.07
C GLN A 198 -2.24 -7.69 1.42
N ILE A 199 -1.74 -6.46 1.57
CA ILE A 199 -2.07 -5.58 2.70
C ILE A 199 -3.49 -5.04 2.55
N LYS A 200 -4.33 -5.23 3.59
CA LYS A 200 -5.75 -4.83 3.56
C LYS A 200 -6.01 -3.37 3.95
N ALA A 201 -5.07 -2.71 4.63
CA ALA A 201 -5.07 -1.26 4.88
C ALA A 201 -4.90 -0.48 3.56
N ALA A 202 -5.00 0.86 3.53
CA ALA A 202 -4.49 1.66 2.41
C ALA A 202 -2.97 1.76 2.48
N VAL A 203 -2.25 1.62 1.35
CA VAL A 203 -0.77 1.58 1.32
C VAL A 203 -0.24 2.74 0.49
N TYR A 204 0.79 3.39 1.02
CA TYR A 204 1.45 4.53 0.40
C TYR A 204 2.97 4.31 0.45
N SER A 205 3.62 4.41 -0.71
CA SER A 205 5.06 4.18 -0.84
C SER A 205 5.83 5.45 -1.17
N VAL A 206 7.02 5.58 -0.60
CA VAL A 206 7.97 6.66 -0.88
C VAL A 206 9.10 6.12 -1.74
N ALA A 207 9.64 6.96 -2.62
CA ALA A 207 10.84 6.63 -3.38
C ALA A 207 12.06 6.55 -2.48
N GLY A 208 12.64 5.34 -2.38
CA GLY A 208 13.94 5.11 -1.76
C GLY A 208 15.10 5.48 -2.67
N ASN A 209 16.30 5.58 -2.09
CA ASN A 209 17.50 5.71 -2.91
C ASN A 209 17.73 4.43 -3.72
N HIS A 210 17.21 3.29 -3.27
CA HIS A 210 17.38 1.98 -3.91
C HIS A 210 16.30 1.54 -4.91
N ASP A 211 15.18 2.25 -4.98
CA ASP A 211 14.03 1.85 -5.81
C ASP A 211 14.13 2.33 -7.27
N ILE A 212 15.31 2.22 -7.88
CA ILE A 212 15.59 2.62 -9.27
C ILE A 212 16.53 1.61 -9.94
N ASP A 213 16.65 1.70 -11.27
CA ASP A 213 17.59 0.88 -12.04
C ASP A 213 19.04 1.36 -11.91
N PHE A 214 19.69 0.99 -10.80
CA PHE A 214 21.09 1.34 -10.53
C PHE A 214 22.09 0.85 -11.56
N ASP A 215 21.80 -0.27 -12.23
CA ASP A 215 22.75 -0.85 -13.17
C ASP A 215 22.89 0.06 -14.40
N ASN A 216 21.86 0.87 -14.69
CA ASN A 216 21.83 1.79 -15.83
C ASN A 216 21.81 3.28 -15.42
N MET A 217 21.53 3.62 -14.16
CA MET A 217 21.44 4.99 -13.66
C MET A 217 22.35 5.20 -12.44
N PRO A 218 23.38 6.06 -12.55
CA PRO A 218 24.22 6.45 -11.41
C PRO A 218 23.41 6.98 -10.23
N GLU A 219 23.98 6.92 -9.03
CA GLU A 219 23.31 7.33 -7.78
C GLU A 219 22.88 8.81 -7.79
N GLU A 220 23.71 9.70 -8.33
CA GLU A 220 23.41 11.13 -8.54
C GLU A 220 23.07 11.42 -10.02
N GLY A 221 22.21 12.42 -10.27
CA GLY A 221 21.78 12.80 -11.62
C GLY A 221 20.67 11.90 -12.20
N PHE A 222 20.44 12.01 -13.52
CA PHE A 222 19.43 11.21 -14.27
C PHE A 222 18.03 11.26 -13.67
N TYR A 223 17.65 12.38 -13.06
CA TYR A 223 16.40 12.46 -12.30
C TYR A 223 15.16 12.29 -13.17
N LYS A 224 15.22 12.72 -14.44
CA LYS A 224 14.12 12.50 -15.38
C LYS A 224 13.94 11.01 -15.66
N GLU A 225 15.03 10.32 -15.96
CA GLU A 225 15.04 8.88 -16.27
C GLU A 225 14.66 8.04 -15.04
N LYS A 226 15.15 8.41 -13.84
CA LYS A 226 14.73 7.81 -12.57
C LYS A 226 13.24 8.01 -12.30
N SER A 227 12.71 9.20 -12.60
CA SER A 227 11.29 9.50 -12.50
C SER A 227 10.47 8.72 -13.53
N ASP A 228 10.93 8.60 -14.79
CA ASP A 228 10.30 7.74 -15.81
C ASP A 228 10.25 6.27 -15.35
N TRP A 229 11.36 5.77 -14.80
CA TRP A 229 11.45 4.43 -14.26
C TRP A 229 10.49 4.21 -13.08
N TRP A 230 10.50 5.12 -12.11
CA TRP A 230 9.60 5.05 -10.95
C TRP A 230 8.14 5.12 -11.39
N ASN A 231 7.80 6.04 -12.30
CA ASN A 231 6.44 6.18 -12.79
C ASN A 231 5.91 4.90 -13.45
N LYS A 232 6.76 4.21 -14.21
CA LYS A 232 6.40 2.92 -14.83
C LYS A 232 6.03 1.86 -13.79
N TRP A 233 6.81 1.74 -12.72
CA TRP A 233 6.70 0.59 -11.81
C TRP A 233 5.95 0.85 -10.51
N TRP A 234 5.88 2.10 -10.08
CA TRP A 234 5.34 2.54 -8.79
C TRP A 234 4.22 3.56 -8.94
N GLY A 235 4.28 4.41 -9.98
CA GLY A 235 3.31 5.48 -10.22
C GLY A 235 3.82 6.82 -9.71
N LEU A 236 3.04 7.51 -8.88
CA LEU A 236 3.39 8.85 -8.40
C LEU A 236 4.61 8.83 -7.46
N GLN A 237 5.57 9.71 -7.67
CA GLN A 237 6.72 9.90 -6.75
C GLN A 237 6.43 10.92 -5.63
N THR A 238 5.48 11.82 -5.86
CA THR A 238 4.95 12.77 -4.88
C THR A 238 3.44 12.77 -5.00
N TYR A 239 2.78 12.86 -3.86
CA TYR A 239 1.32 12.87 -3.80
C TYR A 239 0.85 13.38 -2.45
N ASN A 240 -0.41 13.75 -2.41
CA ASN A 240 -1.09 14.21 -1.21
C ASN A 240 -2.52 13.70 -1.21
N PHE A 241 -3.07 13.47 -0.01
CA PHE A 241 -4.44 13.02 0.14
C PHE A 241 -5.02 13.43 1.49
N SER A 242 -6.35 13.41 1.56
CA SER A 242 -7.09 13.66 2.79
C SER A 242 -7.73 12.37 3.31
N TYR A 243 -7.73 12.19 4.62
CA TYR A 243 -8.55 11.19 5.31
C TYR A 243 -9.34 11.92 6.40
N GLY A 244 -10.63 12.15 6.15
CA GLY A 244 -11.44 13.13 6.87
C GLY A 244 -10.70 14.45 7.06
N ASN A 245 -10.39 14.82 8.30
CA ASN A 245 -9.69 16.08 8.60
C ASN A 245 -8.15 15.99 8.66
N GLY A 246 -7.57 14.82 8.36
CA GLY A 246 -6.12 14.65 8.25
C GLY A 246 -5.60 15.01 6.86
N ARG A 247 -4.34 15.46 6.78
CA ARG A 247 -3.60 15.71 5.54
C ARG A 247 -2.32 14.88 5.53
N PHE A 248 -2.09 14.20 4.42
CA PHE A 248 -0.96 13.29 4.22
C PHE A 248 -0.23 13.73 2.97
N MET A 249 1.08 13.89 3.07
CA MET A 249 1.89 14.47 2.02
C MET A 249 3.19 13.68 1.90
N VAL A 250 3.54 13.33 0.68
CA VAL A 250 4.72 12.51 0.39
C VAL A 250 5.59 13.23 -0.62
N ILE A 251 6.89 13.31 -0.32
CA ILE A 251 7.90 13.84 -1.23
C ILE A 251 8.93 12.75 -1.55
N ASN A 252 9.50 12.84 -2.74
CA ASN A 252 10.68 12.08 -3.09
C ASN A 252 11.91 12.87 -2.67
N ASN A 253 12.65 12.36 -1.68
CA ASN A 253 13.99 12.83 -1.36
C ASN A 253 15.01 11.70 -1.27
N GLY A 254 14.67 10.53 -1.82
CA GLY A 254 15.53 9.34 -1.80
C GLY A 254 16.71 9.47 -2.75
N TRP A 255 16.56 10.18 -3.88
CA TRP A 255 17.63 10.22 -4.87
C TRP A 255 18.71 11.25 -4.52
N ASN A 256 19.97 10.82 -4.51
CA ASN A 256 21.09 11.68 -4.17
C ASN A 256 21.17 12.89 -5.10
N GLY A 257 21.32 14.09 -4.53
CA GLY A 257 21.34 15.39 -5.22
C GLY A 257 19.99 15.88 -5.77
N PHE A 258 18.90 15.10 -5.65
CA PHE A 258 17.60 15.52 -6.15
C PHE A 258 17.02 16.68 -5.33
N ASN A 259 16.46 17.67 -6.01
CA ASN A 259 15.84 18.83 -5.39
C ASN A 259 14.29 18.71 -5.39
N PRO A 260 13.64 18.44 -4.23
CA PRO A 260 12.19 18.29 -4.16
C PRO A 260 11.42 19.62 -4.08
N ALA A 261 12.06 20.78 -4.27
CA ALA A 261 11.42 22.08 -4.07
C ALA A 261 10.11 22.26 -4.87
N GLN A 262 10.05 21.78 -6.12
CA GLN A 262 8.83 21.86 -6.92
C GLN A 262 7.70 20.99 -6.33
N GLN A 263 8.01 19.77 -5.86
CA GLN A 263 7.04 18.89 -5.21
C GLN A 263 6.48 19.53 -3.93
N ILE A 264 7.35 20.19 -3.15
CA ILE A 264 6.95 20.90 -1.94
C ILE A 264 6.03 22.09 -2.27
N ASN A 265 6.28 22.82 -3.37
CA ASN A 265 5.42 23.92 -3.82
C ASN A 265 4.03 23.43 -4.28
N GLU A 266 3.96 22.25 -4.91
CA GLU A 266 2.68 21.64 -5.27
C GLU A 266 1.87 21.26 -4.03
N ILE A 267 2.54 20.69 -3.01
CA ILE A 267 1.89 20.41 -1.71
C ILE A 267 1.39 21.71 -1.06
N GLN A 268 2.15 22.80 -1.12
CA GLN A 268 1.69 24.10 -0.62
C GLN A 268 0.40 24.55 -1.31
N SER A 269 0.35 24.38 -2.64
CA SER A 269 -0.82 24.76 -3.44
C SER A 269 -2.02 23.90 -3.09
N TRP A 270 -1.82 22.58 -2.98
CA TRP A 270 -2.85 21.66 -2.53
C TRP A 270 -3.39 21.99 -1.13
N LEU A 271 -2.52 22.32 -0.16
CA LEU A 271 -2.94 22.69 1.20
C LEU A 271 -3.82 23.95 1.24
N LYS A 272 -3.65 24.88 0.29
CA LYS A 272 -4.52 26.06 0.17
C LYS A 272 -5.94 25.67 -0.25
N GLU A 273 -6.08 24.64 -1.08
CA GLU A 273 -7.37 24.15 -1.59
C GLU A 273 -8.03 23.16 -0.63
N ALA A 274 -7.27 22.16 -0.17
CA ALA A 274 -7.75 21.13 0.74
C ALA A 274 -7.94 21.65 2.18
N GLY A 275 -7.36 22.81 2.51
CA GLY A 275 -7.26 23.31 3.87
C GLY A 275 -6.22 22.57 4.70
N THR A 276 -5.88 23.13 5.86
CA THR A 276 -4.77 22.63 6.69
C THR A 276 -5.05 21.30 7.40
N GLY A 277 -6.32 20.97 7.60
CA GLY A 277 -6.71 19.87 8.49
C GLY A 277 -6.31 20.13 9.94
N ASN A 278 -6.47 19.11 10.79
CA ASN A 278 -6.01 19.14 12.20
C ASN A 278 -4.88 18.17 12.51
N PHE A 279 -4.54 17.26 11.59
CA PHE A 279 -3.40 16.37 11.67
C PHE A 279 -2.67 16.38 10.34
N ARG A 280 -1.34 16.54 10.37
CA ARG A 280 -0.50 16.64 9.17
C ARG A 280 0.66 15.67 9.24
N LEU A 281 0.68 14.72 8.33
CA LEU A 281 1.75 13.72 8.21
C LEU A 281 2.57 13.97 6.95
N GLY A 282 3.89 14.04 7.11
CA GLY A 282 4.85 14.03 6.02
C GLY A 282 5.58 12.70 5.94
N ALA A 283 5.75 12.13 4.76
CA ALA A 283 6.62 10.97 4.55
C ALA A 283 7.68 11.25 3.50
N ALA A 284 8.89 10.78 3.76
CA ALA A 284 10.05 10.89 2.88
C ALA A 284 10.98 9.70 3.17
N HIS A 285 12.01 9.47 2.35
CA HIS A 285 12.93 8.35 2.57
C HIS A 285 14.11 8.75 3.45
N ILE A 286 14.73 9.90 3.20
CA ILE A 286 15.95 10.35 3.89
C ILE A 286 15.63 11.44 4.92
N ARG A 287 16.29 11.42 6.08
CA ARG A 287 16.31 12.57 7.01
C ARG A 287 17.40 13.55 6.58
N ASN A 288 17.04 14.60 5.84
CA ASN A 288 17.95 15.63 5.37
C ASN A 288 17.35 17.05 5.48
N LYS A 289 18.09 18.06 4.97
CA LYS A 289 17.72 19.47 5.06
C LYS A 289 16.39 19.79 4.37
N GLU A 290 16.03 19.02 3.34
CA GLU A 290 14.80 19.14 2.56
C GLU A 290 13.57 18.95 3.47
N MET A 291 13.66 18.11 4.50
CA MET A 291 12.59 17.94 5.49
C MET A 291 12.30 19.21 6.29
N SER A 292 13.32 20.04 6.53
CA SER A 292 13.12 21.34 7.18
C SER A 292 12.36 22.30 6.28
N THR A 293 12.65 22.34 4.99
CA THR A 293 11.88 23.13 4.01
C THR A 293 10.44 22.63 3.92
N PHE A 294 10.26 21.31 3.87
CA PHE A 294 8.95 20.69 3.83
C PHE A 294 8.10 21.06 5.06
N ASP A 295 8.65 20.95 6.27
CA ASP A 295 7.94 21.37 7.49
C ASP A 295 7.65 22.88 7.55
N SER A 296 8.51 23.74 6.98
CA SER A 296 8.21 25.19 6.93
C SER A 296 6.89 25.49 6.22
N ILE A 297 6.57 24.68 5.23
CA ILE A 297 5.42 24.88 4.35
C ILE A 297 4.21 24.09 4.86
N ALA A 298 4.43 22.84 5.23
CA ALA A 298 3.37 21.92 5.61
C ALA A 298 3.03 21.98 7.10
N ASN A 299 3.90 22.51 7.97
CA ASN A 299 3.81 22.47 9.45
C ASN A 299 3.33 21.10 9.97
N LEU A 300 4.23 20.12 9.85
CA LEU A 300 3.98 18.71 10.08
C LEU A 300 3.84 18.42 11.58
N GLU A 301 2.98 17.45 11.90
CA GLU A 301 2.76 16.91 13.24
C GLU A 301 3.45 15.55 13.40
N LEU A 302 3.52 14.76 12.33
CA LEU A 302 4.22 13.47 12.29
C LEU A 302 5.04 13.35 11.01
N VAL A 303 6.28 12.88 11.12
CA VAL A 303 7.17 12.66 9.99
C VAL A 303 7.69 11.24 9.99
N LEU A 304 7.54 10.54 8.86
CA LEU A 304 7.95 9.15 8.67
C LEU A 304 9.13 9.07 7.68
N ILE A 305 10.20 8.35 8.07
CA ILE A 305 11.49 8.26 7.38
C ILE A 305 12.03 6.81 7.39
N GLY A 306 12.81 6.44 6.37
CA GLY A 306 13.54 5.16 6.27
C GLY A 306 15.07 5.33 6.29
N HIS A 307 15.76 4.63 5.39
CA HIS A 307 17.16 4.80 4.96
C HIS A 307 18.24 4.39 5.97
N ASN A 308 18.15 4.84 7.22
CA ASN A 308 19.24 4.68 8.18
C ASN A 308 19.35 3.27 8.80
N HIS A 309 18.40 2.39 8.52
CA HIS A 309 18.32 0.97 8.92
C HIS A 309 18.35 0.64 10.42
N TYR A 310 19.00 1.38 11.33
CA TYR A 310 19.29 0.92 12.70
C TYR A 310 19.17 1.97 13.81
N ILE A 311 18.61 3.15 13.52
CA ILE A 311 18.54 4.28 14.46
C ILE A 311 17.15 4.59 15.00
N ALA A 312 16.17 3.69 14.83
CA ALA A 312 14.82 3.87 15.36
C ALA A 312 14.77 3.97 16.90
N ASN A 313 15.78 3.45 17.60
CA ASN A 313 15.94 3.64 19.05
C ASN A 313 16.18 5.10 19.45
N GLN A 314 16.51 5.99 18.50
CA GLN A 314 16.66 7.44 18.71
C GLN A 314 15.36 8.21 18.39
N ASN A 315 14.26 7.52 18.11
CA ASN A 315 12.99 8.16 17.83
C ASN A 315 12.31 8.74 19.09
N PRO A 316 11.50 9.80 18.93
CA PRO A 316 11.48 10.68 17.76
C PRO A 316 12.75 11.54 17.72
N SER A 317 13.30 11.69 16.52
CA SER A 317 14.32 12.71 16.28
C SER A 317 13.70 14.10 16.09
N LEU A 318 14.51 15.14 16.31
CA LEU A 318 14.07 16.53 16.22
C LEU A 318 14.06 17.01 14.77
N LEU A 319 12.93 17.57 14.35
CA LEU A 319 12.80 18.39 13.15
C LEU A 319 12.47 19.82 13.58
N LYS A 320 13.42 20.76 13.45
CA LYS A 320 13.29 22.15 13.95
C LYS A 320 12.80 22.23 15.40
N ASN A 321 13.46 21.49 16.29
CA ASN A 321 13.12 21.39 17.71
C ASN A 321 11.77 20.71 18.01
N LYS A 322 11.06 20.18 17.02
CA LYS A 322 9.85 19.37 17.21
C LYS A 322 10.22 17.88 17.24
N PRO A 323 9.86 17.11 18.28
CA PRO A 323 10.13 15.67 18.36
C PRO A 323 9.10 14.86 17.55
N ILE A 324 9.10 15.04 16.22
CA ILE A 324 8.06 14.53 15.33
C ILE A 324 8.58 13.57 14.25
N GLN A 325 9.88 13.33 14.16
CA GLN A 325 10.49 12.55 13.08
C GLN A 325 10.87 11.14 13.50
N TYR A 326 10.16 10.15 12.94
CA TYR A 326 10.29 8.73 13.25
C TYR A 326 10.91 7.97 12.09
N ILE A 327 11.98 7.27 12.39
CA ILE A 327 12.74 6.46 11.46
C ILE A 327 12.32 5.00 11.63
N ALA A 328 11.96 4.31 10.55
CA ALA A 328 11.80 2.86 10.58
C ALA A 328 13.18 2.21 10.45
N ASN A 329 13.48 1.28 11.34
CA ASN A 329 14.58 0.35 11.13
C ASN A 329 14.24 -0.60 9.98
N SER A 330 15.26 -1.16 9.35
CA SER A 330 15.06 -1.96 8.15
C SER A 330 14.31 -3.24 8.47
N VAL A 331 13.30 -3.54 7.65
CA VAL A 331 12.60 -4.83 7.67
C VAL A 331 13.60 -5.96 7.36
N ARG A 332 14.61 -5.69 6.53
CA ARG A 332 15.71 -6.62 6.30
C ARG A 332 16.42 -6.95 7.61
N ASP A 333 17.01 -6.01 8.32
CA ASP A 333 17.99 -6.35 9.36
C ASP A 333 17.39 -6.50 10.75
N ASN A 334 16.32 -5.77 11.05
CA ASN A 334 15.85 -5.61 12.43
C ASN A 334 14.49 -6.26 12.69
N MET A 335 13.73 -6.55 11.62
CA MET A 335 12.39 -7.12 11.74
C MET A 335 11.47 -6.27 12.62
N GLU A 336 11.40 -5.00 12.24
CA GLU A 336 10.66 -3.99 12.97
C GLU A 336 9.71 -3.20 12.05
N PHE A 337 8.71 -2.58 12.68
CA PHE A 337 7.92 -1.49 12.11
C PHE A 337 7.65 -0.44 13.19
N ASN A 338 7.19 0.72 12.78
CA ASN A 338 6.63 1.74 13.67
C ASN A 338 5.11 1.67 13.68
N LEU A 339 4.47 1.89 14.85
CA LEU A 339 3.02 1.90 14.98
C LEU A 339 2.53 3.10 15.77
N PHE A 340 1.55 3.80 15.21
CA PHE A 340 0.96 5.01 15.79
C PHE A 340 -0.55 4.87 15.86
N LYS A 341 -1.15 5.35 16.94
CA LYS A 341 -2.59 5.57 17.05
C LYS A 341 -2.88 7.05 16.82
N VAL A 342 -3.71 7.37 15.85
CA VAL A 342 -4.11 8.75 15.53
C VAL A 342 -5.51 9.01 16.07
N ASN A 343 -5.67 10.14 16.75
CA ASN A 343 -6.97 10.68 17.13
C ASN A 343 -7.34 11.82 16.18
N GLN A 344 -8.23 11.53 15.25
CA GLN A 344 -8.65 12.49 14.23
C GLN A 344 -9.44 13.66 14.80
N LYS A 345 -10.07 13.52 15.98
CA LYS A 345 -10.82 14.62 16.59
C LYS A 345 -9.88 15.69 17.14
N THR A 346 -8.82 15.27 17.84
CA THR A 346 -7.86 16.20 18.44
C THR A 346 -6.72 16.58 17.50
N GLY A 347 -6.47 15.78 16.46
CA GLY A 347 -5.32 15.96 15.58
C GLY A 347 -4.03 15.37 16.13
N ASN A 348 -4.09 14.65 17.26
CA ASN A 348 -2.90 14.11 17.93
C ASN A 348 -2.61 12.67 17.47
N TYR A 349 -1.38 12.24 17.64
CA TYR A 349 -0.98 10.84 17.52
C TYR A 349 -0.29 10.35 18.79
N THR A 350 -0.23 9.04 18.97
CA THR A 350 0.45 8.39 20.08
C THR A 350 1.21 7.18 19.55
N PRO A 351 2.54 7.13 19.72
CA PRO A 351 3.32 5.91 19.53
C PRO A 351 2.75 4.76 20.37
N VAL A 352 2.57 3.57 19.77
CA VAL A 352 1.95 2.44 20.48
C VAL A 352 2.93 1.68 21.36
N SER A 353 4.19 1.59 20.93
CA SER A 353 5.27 0.94 21.66
C SER A 353 6.29 1.98 22.13
N GLY A 354 6.22 2.34 23.41
CA GLY A 354 7.07 3.35 24.03
C GLY A 354 7.01 4.71 23.32
N THR A 355 8.04 5.54 23.51
CA THR A 355 8.14 6.85 22.82
C THR A 355 8.69 6.72 21.40
N THR A 356 9.40 5.64 21.08
CA THR A 356 10.08 5.43 19.80
C THR A 356 9.15 4.94 18.69
N ALA A 357 7.94 4.47 19.04
CA ALA A 357 6.98 3.80 18.17
C ALA A 357 7.44 2.45 17.60
N GLN A 358 8.68 2.04 17.91
CA GLN A 358 9.36 0.87 17.36
C GLN A 358 8.74 -0.42 17.90
N VAL A 359 8.42 -1.34 17.00
CA VAL A 359 7.82 -2.64 17.31
C VAL A 359 8.65 -3.74 16.64
N VAL A 360 9.40 -4.49 17.47
CA VAL A 360 10.01 -5.75 17.05
C VAL A 360 8.91 -6.79 16.93
N TYR A 361 8.62 -7.24 15.71
CA TYR A 361 7.40 -8.01 15.43
C TYR A 361 7.57 -9.53 15.51
N VAL A 362 8.78 -10.00 15.80
CA VAL A 362 9.08 -11.40 16.14
C VAL A 362 9.58 -11.54 17.57
N GLU A 363 9.44 -12.74 18.14
CA GLU A 363 9.89 -13.05 19.50
C GLU A 363 11.41 -12.96 19.64
N ASN A 364 12.14 -13.41 18.62
CA ASN A 364 13.60 -13.38 18.57
C ASN A 364 14.08 -12.97 17.16
N PRO A 365 14.61 -11.75 16.98
CA PRO A 365 15.14 -11.27 15.69
C PRO A 365 16.30 -12.11 15.13
N GLU A 366 17.06 -12.81 15.98
CA GLU A 366 18.16 -13.67 15.53
C GLU A 366 17.66 -14.87 14.71
N ASP A 367 16.39 -15.26 14.87
CA ASP A 367 15.76 -16.33 14.09
C ASP A 367 15.42 -15.90 12.65
N SER A 368 15.71 -14.64 12.28
CA SER A 368 15.48 -14.07 10.96
C SER A 368 16.09 -14.84 9.79
N LYS A 369 17.13 -15.64 10.06
CA LYS A 369 17.87 -16.46 9.08
C LYS A 369 17.39 -17.91 9.02
N THR A 370 16.51 -18.31 9.93
CA THR A 370 16.03 -19.69 10.04
C THR A 370 14.51 -19.69 10.01
N PRO A 371 13.85 -19.75 8.84
CA PRO A 371 12.40 -19.65 8.72
C PRO A 371 11.61 -20.61 9.63
N ALA A 372 12.16 -21.80 9.92
CA ALA A 372 11.54 -22.76 10.84
C ALA A 372 11.45 -22.28 12.30
N LEU A 373 12.31 -21.34 12.72
CA LEU A 373 12.32 -20.72 14.04
C LEU A 373 11.55 -19.39 14.07
N TYR A 374 11.04 -18.94 12.93
CA TYR A 374 10.32 -17.69 12.83
C TYR A 374 9.03 -17.70 13.67
N ARG A 375 8.93 -16.84 14.68
CA ARG A 375 7.75 -16.72 15.56
C ARG A 375 7.26 -15.27 15.61
N PRO A 376 6.23 -14.91 14.82
CA PRO A 376 5.59 -13.61 14.91
C PRO A 376 4.96 -13.39 16.30
N LYS A 377 5.08 -12.18 16.84
CA LYS A 377 4.44 -11.80 18.11
C LYS A 377 2.92 -11.62 17.99
N LEU A 378 2.38 -11.54 16.77
CA LEU A 378 0.95 -11.52 16.55
C LEU A 378 0.60 -12.54 15.47
N SER A 379 -0.32 -13.45 15.79
CA SER A 379 -0.74 -14.52 14.88
C SER A 379 -2.24 -14.76 14.97
N LEU A 380 -2.81 -15.25 13.86
CA LEU A 380 -4.21 -15.64 13.73
C LEU A 380 -4.27 -17.02 13.07
N THR A 381 -4.93 -17.96 13.73
CA THR A 381 -5.20 -19.30 13.19
C THR A 381 -6.68 -19.62 13.25
N PHE A 382 -7.11 -20.57 12.43
CA PHE A 382 -8.48 -21.07 12.42
C PHE A 382 -8.47 -22.58 12.67
N VAL A 383 -9.47 -23.09 13.40
CA VAL A 383 -9.65 -24.54 13.59
C VAL A 383 -10.03 -25.21 12.28
N GLU A 384 -11.00 -24.64 11.57
CA GLU A 384 -11.40 -25.09 10.23
C GLU A 384 -10.78 -24.21 9.16
N THR A 385 -10.66 -24.75 7.93
CA THR A 385 -10.20 -23.94 6.79
C THR A 385 -11.15 -22.76 6.57
N ASN A 386 -10.62 -21.54 6.60
CA ASN A 386 -11.41 -20.31 6.51
C ASN A 386 -11.72 -19.92 5.04
N ASN A 387 -12.46 -20.78 4.34
CA ASN A 387 -12.74 -20.64 2.90
C ASN A 387 -14.24 -20.79 2.55
N GLY A 388 -15.13 -20.81 3.54
CA GLY A 388 -16.57 -20.97 3.33
C GLY A 388 -17.08 -22.41 3.30
N SER A 389 -16.23 -23.41 3.55
CA SER A 389 -16.65 -24.83 3.60
C SER A 389 -17.34 -25.22 4.91
N SER A 390 -17.02 -24.56 6.02
CA SER A 390 -17.57 -24.87 7.34
C SER A 390 -18.55 -23.81 7.82
N ALA A 391 -19.70 -24.26 8.34
CA ALA A 391 -20.69 -23.38 8.96
C ALA A 391 -20.30 -22.92 10.38
N ILE A 392 -19.30 -23.56 10.99
CA ILE A 392 -18.79 -23.20 12.30
C ILE A 392 -17.27 -23.09 12.20
N ASN A 393 -16.69 -22.02 12.72
CA ASN A 393 -15.24 -21.89 12.79
C ASN A 393 -14.82 -21.16 14.07
N THR A 394 -13.61 -21.46 14.54
CA THR A 394 -12.99 -20.80 15.68
C THR A 394 -11.70 -20.16 15.24
N ALA A 395 -11.63 -18.84 15.34
CA ALA A 395 -10.39 -18.09 15.19
C ALA A 395 -9.68 -17.99 16.54
N THR A 396 -8.38 -18.23 16.57
CA THR A 396 -7.51 -17.97 17.73
C THR A 396 -6.50 -16.90 17.35
N ILE A 397 -6.50 -15.79 18.08
CA ILE A 397 -5.51 -14.72 17.94
C ILE A 397 -4.59 -14.76 19.16
N ILE A 398 -3.29 -14.75 18.92
CA ILE A 398 -2.27 -14.67 19.98
C ILE A 398 -1.55 -13.33 19.83
N ASN A 399 -1.69 -12.46 20.84
CA ASN A 399 -0.97 -11.20 20.94
C ASN A 399 0.13 -11.31 22.01
N LYS A 400 1.39 -11.44 21.59
CA LYS A 400 2.58 -11.44 22.44
C LYS A 400 3.26 -10.07 22.52
N PHE A 401 2.63 -9.02 22.01
CA PHE A 401 3.08 -7.66 22.31
C PHE A 401 2.75 -7.31 23.77
N ASP A 402 3.54 -6.41 24.33
CA ASP A 402 3.35 -5.81 25.65
C ASP A 402 2.34 -4.64 25.64
N PHE A 403 1.74 -4.36 24.48
CA PHE A 403 0.68 -3.38 24.30
C PHE A 403 -0.63 -4.02 23.79
N SER A 404 -1.73 -3.30 24.03
CA SER A 404 -3.05 -3.68 23.53
C SER A 404 -3.25 -3.25 22.07
N ILE A 405 -4.02 -4.03 21.32
CA ILE A 405 -4.44 -3.69 19.96
C ILE A 405 -5.95 -3.48 20.00
N GLU A 406 -6.39 -2.25 19.75
CA GLU A 406 -7.82 -1.91 19.70
C GLU A 406 -8.38 -2.15 18.30
N GLY A 407 -9.53 -2.81 18.20
CA GLY A 407 -10.19 -3.08 16.94
C GLY A 407 -9.37 -3.96 15.99
N ALA A 408 -8.62 -4.92 16.53
CA ALA A 408 -8.02 -5.97 15.72
C ALA A 408 -9.12 -6.70 14.91
N LYS A 409 -8.82 -7.07 13.67
CA LYS A 409 -9.82 -7.66 12.77
C LYS A 409 -9.59 -9.15 12.53
N VAL A 410 -10.68 -9.90 12.60
CA VAL A 410 -10.79 -11.26 12.07
C VAL A 410 -11.83 -11.27 10.97
N ARG A 411 -11.48 -11.84 9.82
CA ARG A 411 -12.42 -12.12 8.74
C ARG A 411 -12.76 -13.59 8.74
N PHE A 412 -14.04 -13.91 8.88
CA PHE A 412 -14.58 -15.24 8.67
C PHE A 412 -15.18 -15.36 7.26
N ILE A 413 -14.87 -16.46 6.58
CA ILE A 413 -15.44 -16.84 5.29
C ILE A 413 -16.35 -18.03 5.53
N MET A 414 -17.65 -17.81 5.35
CA MET A 414 -18.71 -18.74 5.74
C MET A 414 -19.55 -19.19 4.54
N PRO A 415 -20.26 -20.32 4.62
CA PRO A 415 -21.25 -20.70 3.62
C PRO A 415 -22.35 -19.62 3.47
N PRO A 416 -22.86 -19.37 2.25
CA PRO A 416 -23.96 -18.42 2.03
C PRO A 416 -25.30 -18.91 2.60
N GLY A 417 -26.30 -18.02 2.65
CA GLY A 417 -27.69 -18.36 2.96
C GLY A 417 -28.01 -18.59 4.45
N ARG A 418 -27.10 -18.24 5.35
CA ARG A 418 -27.27 -18.39 6.81
C ARG A 418 -27.03 -17.07 7.53
N LYS A 419 -27.62 -16.94 8.71
CA LYS A 419 -27.29 -15.86 9.65
C LYS A 419 -26.33 -16.41 10.68
N TYR A 420 -25.15 -15.80 10.78
CA TYR A 420 -24.12 -16.22 11.71
C TYR A 420 -24.13 -15.33 12.95
N LYS A 421 -23.77 -15.93 14.09
CA LYS A 421 -23.50 -15.23 15.35
C LYS A 421 -22.05 -15.42 15.73
N VAL A 422 -21.47 -14.43 16.40
CA VAL A 422 -20.10 -14.47 16.92
C VAL A 422 -20.13 -14.53 18.44
N SER A 423 -19.25 -15.34 19.02
CA SER A 423 -19.18 -15.52 20.49
C SER A 423 -18.56 -14.32 21.21
N ASN A 424 -17.75 -13.53 20.51
CA ASN A 424 -17.02 -12.38 21.05
C ASN A 424 -16.71 -11.37 19.92
N GLY A 425 -16.40 -10.13 20.30
CA GLY A 425 -16.16 -9.02 19.39
C GLY A 425 -17.44 -8.42 18.80
N ASN A 426 -17.27 -7.46 17.90
CA ASN A 426 -18.36 -6.76 17.22
C ASN A 426 -18.27 -6.99 15.71
N VAL A 427 -19.37 -7.37 15.08
CA VAL A 427 -19.44 -7.46 13.61
C VAL A 427 -19.36 -6.05 13.02
N GLU A 428 -18.27 -5.75 12.31
CA GLU A 428 -18.09 -4.48 11.60
C GLU A 428 -18.90 -4.45 10.31
N GLN A 429 -18.88 -5.56 9.59
CA GLN A 429 -19.70 -5.76 8.40
C GLN A 429 -19.92 -7.25 8.15
N ALA A 430 -20.99 -7.54 7.43
CA ALA A 430 -21.21 -8.83 6.82
C ALA A 430 -21.87 -8.64 5.46
N PHE A 431 -21.51 -9.46 4.48
CA PHE A 431 -22.04 -9.35 3.12
C PHE A 431 -21.95 -10.68 2.37
N ASP A 432 -22.86 -10.87 1.42
CA ASP A 432 -22.78 -11.93 0.43
C ASP A 432 -21.70 -11.57 -0.60
N GLY A 433 -20.66 -12.40 -0.66
CA GLY A 433 -19.74 -12.45 -1.78
C GLY A 433 -20.30 -13.25 -2.96
N ASN A 434 -19.48 -13.50 -3.97
CA ASN A 434 -19.89 -14.22 -5.17
C ASN A 434 -20.28 -15.69 -4.88
N SER A 435 -19.63 -16.33 -3.90
CA SER A 435 -19.85 -17.75 -3.54
C SER A 435 -19.81 -18.04 -2.04
N VAL A 436 -19.58 -17.02 -1.21
CA VAL A 436 -19.36 -17.13 0.24
C VAL A 436 -20.04 -15.98 0.95
N TYR A 437 -20.32 -16.14 2.24
CA TYR A 437 -20.72 -15.06 3.13
C TYR A 437 -19.52 -14.60 3.95
N VAL A 438 -19.19 -13.31 3.88
CA VAL A 438 -18.03 -12.74 4.58
C VAL A 438 -18.51 -12.04 5.84
N VAL A 439 -17.84 -12.27 6.97
CA VAL A 439 -18.10 -11.61 8.25
C VAL A 439 -16.80 -11.05 8.80
N ASP A 440 -16.71 -9.73 8.92
CA ASP A 440 -15.59 -9.04 9.57
C ASP A 440 -15.95 -8.72 11.02
N VAL A 441 -15.12 -9.18 11.94
CA VAL A 441 -15.29 -9.01 13.39
C VAL A 441 -14.13 -8.17 13.92
N LEU A 442 -14.46 -7.13 14.68
CA LEU A 442 -13.49 -6.32 15.42
C LEU A 442 -13.45 -6.76 16.88
N ILE A 443 -12.25 -6.87 17.43
CA ILE A 443 -12.03 -7.24 18.82
C ILE A 443 -10.82 -6.49 19.40
N ASP A 444 -10.89 -6.13 20.66
CA ASP A 444 -9.74 -5.57 21.37
C ASP A 444 -8.90 -6.70 21.96
N LEU A 445 -7.58 -6.64 21.74
CA LEU A 445 -6.62 -7.61 22.24
C LEU A 445 -5.84 -7.00 23.38
N LYS A 446 -5.81 -7.70 24.52
CA LYS A 446 -4.95 -7.32 25.66
C LYS A 446 -3.47 -7.64 25.34
N PRO A 447 -2.51 -6.97 25.98
CA PRO A 447 -1.12 -7.40 25.96
C PRO A 447 -0.97 -8.87 26.38
N ASN A 448 -0.01 -9.59 25.80
CA ASN A 448 0.35 -10.97 26.19
C ASN A 448 -0.85 -11.90 26.38
N SER A 449 -1.78 -11.90 25.42
CA SER A 449 -3.06 -12.60 25.53
C SER A 449 -3.31 -13.55 24.36
N THR A 450 -4.15 -14.55 24.63
CA THR A 450 -4.77 -15.41 23.61
C THR A 450 -6.26 -15.17 23.64
N THR A 451 -6.84 -14.87 22.48
CA THR A 451 -8.27 -14.55 22.34
C THR A 451 -8.89 -15.48 21.30
N GLN A 452 -10.05 -16.06 21.63
CA GLN A 452 -10.82 -16.92 20.74
C GLN A 452 -12.14 -16.28 20.35
N ILE A 453 -12.51 -16.45 19.08
CA ILE A 453 -13.80 -16.04 18.51
C ILE A 453 -14.39 -17.23 17.77
N ILE A 454 -15.59 -17.63 18.15
CA ILE A 454 -16.35 -18.68 17.48
C ILE A 454 -17.43 -18.01 16.65
N ILE A 455 -17.61 -18.46 15.41
CA ILE A 455 -18.73 -18.10 14.55
C ILE A 455 -19.56 -19.35 14.24
N SER A 456 -20.89 -19.25 14.30
CA SER A 456 -21.82 -20.37 14.05
C SER A 456 -23.18 -19.93 13.55
#